data_AF-A0A3A9S9C7-F1
#
_entry.id   AF-A0A3A9S9C7-F1
#
_cell.length_a   1.000
_cell.length_b   1.000
_cell.length_c   1.000
_cell.angle_alpha   90.00
_cell.angle_beta   90.00
_cell.angle_gamma   90.00
#
_symmetry.space_group_name_H-M   'P 1'
#
loop_
_entity.id
_entity.type
_entity.pdbx_description
1 polymer ?
#
loop_
_entity_poly.entity_id
_entity_poly.type
_entity_poly.pdbx_seq_one_letter_code
_entity_poly.pdbx_strand_id
1 'polypeptide(L)'
;MADNNNADSKFIVGGYEFLNEDDAKKASMDESKIKLLETKINASRPSDIKAVYEKAIENKIFKSPIGWQYLMDLRNKLLESGYSQEDLIPIPLNVTFTRHSAFENIAAQQRVKPPKNEGAADFGKIFSIILNIVLAILVIVMFVIASKSDSDNIINYKRNITNRYSAWDEELKEREKAVREAEKKLGIEAPQRYDGDIGDN
;
A
#
# COMPACT_ATOMS: atom_id res chain seq x y z
N MET A 1 -40.73 -6.90 32.06
CA MET A 1 -39.25 -6.78 31.98
C MET A 1 -38.88 -6.41 30.56
N ALA A 2 -38.36 -5.21 30.32
CA ALA A 2 -37.64 -4.87 29.10
C ALA A 2 -36.20 -4.58 29.55
N ASP A 3 -35.29 -5.35 28.96
CA ASP A 3 -33.89 -5.49 29.34
C ASP A 3 -33.14 -4.17 29.14
N ASN A 4 -32.55 -3.70 30.22
CA ASN A 4 -31.69 -2.52 30.32
C ASN A 4 -30.28 -3.00 30.02
N ASN A 5 -29.73 -2.73 28.82
CA ASN A 5 -28.29 -2.75 28.53
C ASN A 5 -28.02 -2.17 27.12
N ASN A 6 -28.18 -0.86 26.94
CA ASN A 6 -27.33 -0.15 25.98
C ASN A 6 -26.47 0.78 26.81
N ALA A 7 -25.21 0.40 27.00
CA ALA A 7 -24.24 1.22 27.70
C ALA A 7 -24.06 2.52 26.91
N ASP A 8 -24.80 3.55 27.32
CA ASP A 8 -24.63 4.94 26.92
C ASP A 8 -23.18 5.33 27.22
N SER A 9 -22.30 5.08 26.27
CA SER A 9 -20.90 5.46 26.31
C SER A 9 -20.86 6.97 26.08
N LYS A 10 -21.25 7.70 27.13
CA LYS A 10 -21.39 9.15 27.07
C LYS A 10 -19.98 9.72 26.89
N PHE A 11 -19.69 10.20 25.69
CA PHE A 11 -18.41 10.77 25.29
C PHE A 11 -18.21 12.15 25.95
N ILE A 12 -18.09 12.18 27.28
CA ILE A 12 -17.91 13.41 28.06
C ILE A 12 -16.45 13.56 28.44
N VAL A 13 -15.87 14.71 28.11
CA VAL A 13 -14.52 15.09 28.57
C VAL A 13 -14.52 16.55 28.98
N GLY A 14 -13.97 16.86 30.16
CA GLY A 14 -13.84 18.24 30.64
C GLY A 14 -15.15 19.04 30.68
N GLY A 15 -16.29 18.37 30.88
CA GLY A 15 -17.62 18.98 30.89
C GLY A 15 -18.27 19.15 29.50
N TYR A 16 -17.57 18.81 28.42
CA TYR A 16 -18.12 18.81 27.06
C TYR A 16 -18.62 17.41 26.68
N GLU A 17 -19.84 17.34 26.14
CA GLU A 17 -20.38 16.13 25.53
C GLU A 17 -20.09 16.15 24.02
N PHE A 18 -19.36 15.14 23.56
CA PHE A 18 -18.97 15.00 22.15
C PHE A 18 -19.92 14.07 21.41
N LEU A 19 -20.14 14.36 20.14
CA LEU A 19 -20.96 13.52 19.26
C LEU A 19 -20.24 12.20 18.89
N ASN A 20 -18.91 12.26 18.75
CA ASN A 20 -18.08 11.16 18.26
C ASN A 20 -17.02 10.78 19.29
N GLU A 21 -16.67 9.49 19.34
CA GLU A 21 -15.60 8.98 20.19
C GLU A 21 -14.23 9.59 19.85
N ASP A 22 -13.92 9.77 18.55
CA ASP A 22 -12.66 10.38 18.10
C ASP A 22 -12.46 11.80 18.62
N ASP A 23 -13.53 12.58 18.66
CA ASP A 23 -13.48 13.96 19.16
C ASP A 23 -13.31 13.99 20.68
N ALA A 24 -13.95 13.07 21.40
CA ALA A 24 -13.71 12.88 22.83
C ALA A 24 -12.29 12.39 23.13
N LYS A 25 -11.74 11.45 22.35
CA LYS A 25 -10.34 11.02 22.47
C LYS A 25 -9.37 12.19 22.28
N LYS A 26 -9.59 13.03 21.27
CA LYS A 26 -8.80 14.26 21.06
C LYS A 26 -8.91 15.21 22.24
N ALA A 27 -10.11 15.42 22.76
CA ALA A 27 -10.35 16.25 23.93
C ALA A 27 -9.62 15.71 25.17
N SER A 28 -9.63 14.39 25.39
CA SER A 28 -8.93 13.74 26.50
C SER A 28 -7.40 13.85 26.39
N MET A 29 -6.88 13.72 25.17
CA MET A 29 -5.46 13.99 24.91
C MET A 29 -5.09 15.44 25.18
N ASP A 30 -5.93 16.39 24.75
CA ASP A 30 -5.71 17.82 25.00
C ASP A 30 -5.76 18.12 26.50
N GLU A 31 -6.71 17.55 27.25
CA GLU A 31 -6.77 17.67 28.72
C GLU A 31 -5.48 17.16 29.40
N SER A 32 -4.94 16.04 28.93
CA SER A 32 -3.69 15.47 29.45
C SER A 32 -2.48 16.36 29.16
N LYS A 33 -2.40 16.93 27.94
CA LYS A 33 -1.37 17.91 27.58
C LYS A 33 -1.47 19.17 28.44
N ILE A 34 -2.68 19.67 28.69
CA ILE A 34 -2.93 20.85 29.53
C ILE A 34 -2.41 20.62 30.94
N LYS A 35 -2.77 19.51 31.59
CA LYS A 35 -2.29 19.17 32.95
C LYS A 35 -0.75 19.18 33.04
N LEU A 36 -0.08 18.67 32.01
CA LEU A 36 1.38 18.67 31.93
C LEU A 36 1.95 20.09 31.78
N LEU A 37 1.31 20.94 30.98
CA LEU A 37 1.74 22.32 30.75
C LEU A 37 1.47 23.22 31.95
N GLU A 38 0.32 23.08 32.62
CA GLU A 38 -0.03 23.83 33.83
C GLU A 38 0.98 23.63 34.94
N THR A 39 1.46 22.41 35.12
CA THR A 39 2.51 22.09 36.10
C THR A 39 3.79 22.90 35.84
N LYS A 40 4.11 23.22 34.58
CA LYS A 40 5.30 24.00 34.21
C LYS A 40 5.06 25.52 34.22
N ILE A 41 3.82 25.96 33.97
CA ILE A 41 3.49 27.36 33.73
C ILE A 41 3.11 28.12 35.00
N ASN A 42 2.59 27.45 36.03
CA ASN A 42 2.12 28.12 37.25
C ASN A 42 3.21 28.91 38.02
N ALA A 43 4.50 28.71 37.71
CA ALA A 43 5.62 29.47 38.28
C ALA A 43 6.36 30.37 37.25
N SER A 44 5.81 30.53 36.04
CA SER A 44 6.46 31.22 34.93
C SER A 44 6.09 32.71 34.84
N ARG A 45 6.98 33.54 34.29
CA ARG A 45 6.75 34.99 34.13
C ARG A 45 5.73 35.27 33.02
N PRO A 46 5.08 36.46 32.98
CA PRO A 46 4.14 36.81 31.91
C PRO A 46 4.71 36.67 30.49
N SER A 47 5.99 36.95 30.30
CA SER A 47 6.68 36.74 29.01
C SER A 47 6.77 35.26 28.61
N ASP A 48 6.97 34.37 29.58
CA ASP A 48 7.06 32.93 29.36
C ASP A 48 5.67 32.37 29.02
N ILE A 49 4.62 32.88 29.66
CA ILE A 49 3.21 32.58 29.34
C ILE A 49 2.89 32.98 27.89
N LYS A 50 3.33 34.18 27.47
CA LYS A 50 3.14 34.66 26.08
C LYS A 50 3.81 33.73 25.08
N ALA A 51 5.06 33.33 25.35
CA ALA A 51 5.78 32.41 24.47
C ALA A 51 5.07 31.05 24.35
N VAL A 52 4.49 30.52 25.44
CA VAL A 52 3.71 29.29 25.38
C VAL A 52 2.43 29.48 24.59
N TYR A 53 1.70 30.56 24.83
CA TYR A 53 0.46 30.89 24.12
C TYR A 53 0.68 30.96 22.60
N GLU A 54 1.67 31.74 22.16
CA GLU A 54 1.99 31.91 20.74
C GLU A 54 2.43 30.59 20.10
N LYS A 55 3.34 29.85 20.76
CA LYS A 55 3.79 28.54 20.25
C LYS A 55 2.68 27.51 20.20
N ALA A 56 1.75 27.53 21.15
CA ALA A 56 0.63 26.59 21.17
C ALA A 56 -0.34 26.84 20.01
N ILE A 57 -0.55 28.12 19.64
CA ILE A 57 -1.35 28.53 18.48
C ILE A 57 -0.63 28.19 17.18
N GLU A 58 0.62 28.60 17.03
CA GLU A 58 1.42 28.41 15.81
C GLU A 58 1.54 26.92 15.44
N ASN A 59 1.83 26.08 16.43
CA ASN A 59 1.96 24.63 16.24
C ASN A 59 0.61 23.89 16.25
N LYS A 60 -0.51 24.59 16.42
CA LYS A 60 -1.87 24.01 16.44
C LYS A 60 -1.97 22.80 17.39
N ILE A 61 -1.39 22.94 18.59
CA ILE A 61 -1.27 21.87 19.59
C ILE A 61 -2.64 21.37 20.05
N PHE A 62 -3.60 22.30 20.10
CA PHE A 62 -4.95 22.11 20.59
C PHE A 62 -5.97 22.22 19.45
N LYS A 63 -6.86 21.24 19.37
CA LYS A 63 -7.90 21.18 18.32
C LYS A 63 -9.29 20.89 18.88
N SER A 64 -9.41 20.73 20.19
CA SER A 64 -10.65 20.48 20.91
C SER A 64 -11.16 21.73 21.63
N PRO A 65 -12.46 21.79 21.98
CA PRO A 65 -13.02 22.87 22.79
C PRO A 65 -12.29 23.07 24.13
N ILE A 66 -11.83 21.99 24.76
CA ILE A 66 -11.05 22.03 26.02
C ILE A 66 -9.73 22.78 25.81
N GLY A 67 -9.03 22.47 24.72
CA GLY A 67 -7.79 23.15 24.36
C GLY A 67 -7.99 24.63 24.01
N TRP A 68 -9.11 24.99 23.38
CA TRP A 68 -9.44 26.39 23.12
C TRP A 68 -9.76 27.17 24.38
N GLN A 69 -10.46 26.56 25.34
CA GLN A 69 -10.68 27.15 26.67
C GLN A 69 -9.34 27.46 27.35
N TYR A 70 -8.41 26.49 27.37
CA TYR A 70 -7.10 26.71 27.95
C TYR A 70 -6.32 27.86 27.27
N LEU A 71 -6.34 27.93 25.93
CA LEU A 71 -5.74 29.06 25.22
C LEU A 71 -6.41 30.39 25.58
N MET A 72 -7.72 30.41 25.78
CA MET A 72 -8.46 31.59 26.23
C MET A 72 -8.04 31.99 27.64
N ASP A 73 -7.85 31.03 28.55
CA ASP A 73 -7.38 31.30 29.91
C ASP A 73 -5.95 31.89 29.91
N LEU A 74 -5.05 31.38 29.07
CA LEU A 74 -3.72 31.98 28.89
C LEU A 74 -3.82 33.40 28.34
N ARG A 75 -4.71 33.64 27.37
CA ARG A 75 -4.94 34.98 26.81
C ARG A 75 -5.44 35.94 27.90
N ASN A 76 -6.40 35.52 28.72
CA ASN A 76 -6.93 36.34 29.81
C ASN A 76 -5.85 36.68 30.84
N LYS A 77 -5.02 35.70 31.26
CA LYS A 77 -3.88 35.95 32.16
C LYS A 77 -2.89 36.96 31.57
N LEU A 78 -2.66 36.94 30.27
CA LEU A 78 -1.80 37.92 29.60
C LEU A 78 -2.43 39.32 29.61
N LEU A 79 -3.72 39.43 29.31
CA LEU A 79 -4.43 40.72 29.39
C LEU A 79 -4.40 41.29 30.82
N GLU A 80 -4.62 40.46 31.83
CA GLU A 80 -4.51 40.86 33.25
C GLU A 80 -3.10 41.33 33.63
N SER A 81 -2.06 40.77 33.01
CA SER A 81 -0.66 41.16 33.24
C SER A 81 -0.23 42.44 32.49
N GLY A 82 -1.12 43.07 31.72
CA GLY A 82 -0.89 44.36 31.05
C GLY A 82 -0.58 44.31 29.56
N TYR A 83 -0.76 43.16 28.89
CA TYR A 83 -0.67 43.09 27.42
C TYR A 83 -1.93 43.64 26.76
N SER A 84 -1.79 44.29 25.60
CA SER A 84 -2.91 44.78 24.79
C SER A 84 -3.46 43.69 23.86
N GLN A 85 -4.70 43.86 23.38
CA GLN A 85 -5.35 42.85 22.52
C GLN A 85 -4.65 42.72 21.17
N GLU A 86 -4.04 43.81 20.70
CA GLU A 86 -3.32 43.95 19.43
C GLU A 86 -1.98 43.19 19.45
N ASP A 87 -1.37 43.02 20.63
CA ASP A 87 -0.10 42.31 20.80
C ASP A 87 -0.26 40.78 20.83
N LEU A 88 -1.50 40.29 20.91
CA LEU A 88 -1.82 38.88 21.11
C LEU A 88 -2.49 38.26 19.89
N ILE A 89 -1.82 37.26 19.31
CA ILE A 89 -2.34 36.48 18.18
C ILE A 89 -3.75 35.95 18.50
N PRO A 90 -4.75 36.15 17.63
CA PRO A 90 -6.09 35.62 17.86
C PRO A 90 -6.11 34.09 17.80
N ILE A 91 -6.97 33.46 18.61
CA ILE A 91 -7.14 32.00 18.62
C ILE A 91 -7.90 31.59 17.34
N PRO A 92 -7.31 30.81 16.42
CA PRO A 92 -7.96 30.44 15.18
C PRO A 92 -9.04 29.38 15.41
N LEU A 93 -10.25 29.65 14.92
CA LEU A 93 -11.33 28.68 14.88
C LEU A 93 -11.30 27.95 13.53
N ASN A 94 -10.91 26.68 13.52
CA ASN A 94 -10.88 25.85 12.31
C ASN A 94 -12.22 25.15 12.04
N VAL A 95 -13.31 25.68 12.59
CA VAL A 95 -14.66 25.15 12.45
C VAL A 95 -15.59 26.25 11.94
N THR A 96 -16.40 25.92 10.93
CA THR A 96 -17.42 26.83 10.41
C THR A 96 -18.71 26.64 11.20
N PHE A 97 -19.19 27.68 11.87
CA PHE A 97 -20.43 27.64 12.64
C PHE A 97 -21.69 27.90 11.79
N THR A 98 -21.52 28.36 10.55
CA THR A 98 -22.63 28.53 9.61
C THR A 98 -23.22 27.16 9.29
N ARG A 99 -24.40 26.88 9.84
CA ARG A 99 -25.26 25.80 9.35
C ARG A 99 -25.70 26.19 7.94
N HIS A 100 -24.91 25.84 6.92
CA HIS A 100 -25.45 25.81 5.57
C HIS A 100 -26.53 24.73 5.60
N SER A 101 -27.78 25.17 5.57
CA SER A 101 -28.89 24.29 5.23
C SER A 101 -28.50 23.53 3.96
N ALA A 102 -28.81 22.23 3.88
CA ALA A 102 -28.42 21.39 2.74
C ALA A 102 -28.79 21.97 1.36
N PHE A 103 -29.71 22.95 1.33
CA PHE A 103 -30.12 23.70 0.15
C PHE A 103 -29.06 24.67 -0.41
N GLU A 104 -28.21 25.25 0.42
CA GLU A 104 -27.26 26.29 -0.02
C GLU A 104 -25.99 25.69 -0.66
N ASN A 105 -25.67 24.43 -0.34
CA ASN A 105 -24.61 23.67 -1.00
C ASN A 105 -24.95 23.31 -2.47
N ILE A 106 -26.24 23.21 -2.85
CA ILE A 106 -26.60 22.94 -4.25
C ILE A 106 -26.33 24.18 -5.11
N ALA A 107 -26.60 25.38 -4.60
CA ALA A 107 -26.34 26.64 -5.32
C ALA A 107 -24.85 27.03 -5.33
N ALA A 108 -24.11 26.74 -4.25
CA ALA A 108 -22.68 27.05 -4.17
C ALA A 108 -21.80 26.08 -4.98
N GLN A 109 -22.16 24.79 -5.06
CA GLN A 109 -21.44 23.83 -5.91
C GLN A 109 -21.64 24.08 -7.40
N GLN A 110 -22.70 24.79 -7.80
CA GLN A 110 -22.92 25.16 -9.20
C GLN A 110 -22.11 26.40 -9.64
N ARG A 111 -21.52 27.16 -8.69
CA ARG A 111 -20.73 28.37 -8.97
C ARG A 111 -19.22 28.23 -8.77
N VAL A 112 -18.75 27.18 -8.11
CA VAL A 112 -17.33 26.85 -8.08
C VAL A 112 -17.04 25.84 -9.18
N LYS A 113 -16.88 26.33 -10.41
CA LYS A 113 -16.02 25.62 -11.37
C LYS A 113 -14.63 25.58 -10.70
N PRO A 114 -14.08 24.41 -10.31
CA PRO A 114 -12.69 24.38 -9.88
C PRO A 114 -11.83 24.90 -11.04
N PRO A 115 -10.79 25.71 -10.79
CA PRO A 115 -9.80 25.98 -11.82
C PRO A 115 -9.31 24.62 -12.29
N LYS A 116 -9.47 24.39 -13.58
CA LYS A 116 -9.06 23.19 -14.28
C LYS A 116 -7.55 23.09 -14.07
N ASN A 117 -7.11 22.30 -13.09
CA ASN A 117 -5.71 21.96 -12.92
C ASN A 117 -5.36 20.98 -14.04
N GLU A 118 -5.02 21.54 -15.20
CA GLU A 118 -4.69 20.82 -16.43
C GLU A 118 -3.35 20.05 -16.35
N GLY A 119 -2.68 20.02 -15.20
CA GLY A 119 -1.35 19.43 -15.07
C GLY A 119 -1.25 18.02 -14.48
N ALA A 120 -2.28 17.48 -13.80
CA ALA A 120 -2.13 16.21 -13.05
C ALA A 120 -3.03 15.06 -13.55
N ALA A 121 -4.14 15.37 -14.23
CA ALA A 121 -5.06 14.36 -14.75
C ALA A 121 -4.53 13.65 -16.01
N ASP A 122 -3.59 14.28 -16.72
CA ASP A 122 -3.01 13.71 -17.94
C ASP A 122 -1.92 12.69 -17.63
N PHE A 123 -1.13 12.84 -16.57
CA PHE A 123 -0.10 11.85 -16.23
C PHE A 123 -0.69 10.46 -15.95
N GLY A 124 -1.84 10.38 -15.29
CA GLY A 124 -2.53 9.11 -15.05
C GLY A 124 -3.01 8.45 -16.35
N LYS A 125 -3.61 9.24 -17.24
CA LYS A 125 -4.07 8.73 -18.56
C LYS A 125 -2.91 8.34 -19.46
N ILE A 126 -1.86 9.17 -19.53
CA ILE A 126 -0.65 8.90 -20.32
C ILE A 126 0.06 7.65 -19.78
N PHE A 127 0.16 7.48 -18.46
CA PHE A 127 0.73 6.28 -17.85
C PHE A 127 -0.09 5.03 -18.18
N SER A 128 -1.43 5.09 -18.11
CA SER A 128 -2.29 3.96 -18.51
C SER A 128 -2.17 3.62 -20.00
N ILE A 129 -2.03 4.62 -20.87
CA ILE A 129 -1.82 4.42 -22.31
C ILE A 129 -0.45 3.79 -22.58
N ILE A 130 0.62 4.32 -21.96
CA ILE A 130 1.98 3.78 -22.09
C ILE A 130 2.06 2.34 -21.58
N LEU A 131 1.47 2.06 -20.41
CA LEU A 131 1.44 0.72 -19.84
C LEU A 131 0.72 -0.27 -20.77
N ASN A 132 -0.39 0.15 -21.38
CA ASN A 132 -1.12 -0.68 -22.34
C ASN A 132 -0.34 -0.91 -23.65
N ILE A 133 0.43 0.08 -24.13
CA ILE A 133 1.31 -0.07 -25.29
C ILE A 133 2.44 -1.07 -24.99
N VAL A 134 3.08 -0.98 -23.82
CA VAL A 134 4.11 -1.95 -23.41
C VAL A 134 3.53 -3.36 -23.34
N LEU A 135 2.32 -3.50 -22.79
CA LEU A 135 1.61 -4.78 -22.74
C LEU A 135 1.34 -5.34 -24.15
N ALA A 136 0.91 -4.49 -25.09
CA ALA A 136 0.69 -4.89 -26.49
C ALA A 136 2.00 -5.32 -27.17
N ILE A 137 3.12 -4.63 -26.92
CA ILE A 137 4.44 -5.01 -27.46
C ILE A 137 4.85 -6.40 -26.94
N LEU A 138 4.65 -6.70 -25.66
CA LEU A 138 4.96 -8.03 -25.10
C LEU A 138 4.15 -9.14 -25.79
N VAL A 139 2.86 -8.91 -26.05
CA VAL A 139 2.01 -9.87 -26.78
C VAL A 139 2.50 -10.05 -28.23
N ILE A 140 2.87 -8.97 -28.91
CA ILE A 140 3.43 -9.04 -30.27
C ILE A 140 4.76 -9.80 -30.27
N VAL A 141 5.63 -9.56 -29.28
CA VAL A 141 6.90 -10.30 -29.14
C VAL A 141 6.65 -11.79 -28.91
N MET A 142 5.70 -12.16 -28.05
CA MET A 142 5.30 -13.56 -27.88
C MET A 142 4.79 -14.15 -29.19
N PHE A 143 4.01 -13.40 -29.96
CA PHE A 143 3.49 -13.86 -31.26
C PHE A 143 4.58 -13.99 -32.32
N VAL A 144 5.57 -13.09 -32.35
CA VAL A 144 6.72 -13.16 -33.25
C VAL A 144 7.63 -14.32 -32.88
N ILE A 145 7.92 -14.52 -31.59
CA ILE A 145 8.67 -15.69 -31.13
C ILE A 145 7.90 -16.96 -31.48
N ALA A 146 6.60 -17.04 -31.19
CA ALA A 146 5.78 -18.20 -31.53
C ALA A 146 5.72 -18.47 -33.05
N SER A 147 5.63 -17.42 -33.86
CA SER A 147 5.56 -17.53 -35.33
C SER A 147 6.91 -17.77 -35.98
N LYS A 148 8.02 -17.32 -35.36
CA LYS A 148 9.39 -17.63 -35.79
C LYS A 148 9.92 -18.92 -35.17
N SER A 149 9.33 -19.39 -34.07
CA SER A 149 9.62 -20.68 -33.48
C SER A 149 8.81 -21.73 -34.22
N ASP A 150 9.28 -22.09 -35.40
CA ASP A 150 9.18 -23.48 -35.84
C ASP A 150 9.90 -24.34 -34.80
N SER A 151 9.26 -24.63 -33.67
CA SER A 151 9.53 -25.68 -32.69
C SER A 151 10.99 -26.17 -32.54
N ASP A 152 11.97 -25.26 -32.50
CA ASP A 152 13.38 -25.64 -32.61
C ASP A 152 13.96 -26.30 -31.35
N ASN A 153 13.17 -26.42 -30.27
CA ASN A 153 13.61 -27.11 -29.06
C ASN A 153 13.07 -28.55 -28.92
N ILE A 154 12.13 -29.01 -29.76
CA ILE A 154 11.48 -30.32 -29.57
C ILE A 154 11.57 -31.25 -30.79
N ILE A 155 11.49 -30.74 -32.03
CA ILE A 155 11.61 -31.60 -33.22
C ILE A 155 13.07 -32.01 -33.47
N ASN A 156 14.03 -31.10 -33.24
CA ASN A 156 15.46 -31.41 -33.40
C ASN A 156 15.99 -32.36 -32.31
N TYR A 157 15.49 -32.22 -31.08
CA TYR A 157 15.83 -33.14 -29.98
C TYR A 157 15.42 -34.58 -30.30
N LYS A 158 14.21 -34.77 -30.85
CA LYS A 158 13.74 -36.09 -31.29
C LYS A 158 14.59 -36.63 -32.43
N ARG A 159 14.89 -35.82 -33.45
CA ARG A 159 15.65 -36.27 -34.63
C ARG A 159 17.10 -36.62 -34.29
N ASN A 160 17.75 -35.86 -33.42
CA ASN A 160 19.11 -36.15 -32.97
C ASN A 160 19.17 -37.44 -32.14
N ILE A 161 18.24 -37.64 -31.20
CA ILE A 161 18.15 -38.88 -30.42
C ILE A 161 17.90 -40.08 -31.34
N THR A 162 16.95 -40.00 -32.27
CA THR A 162 16.65 -41.10 -33.20
C THR A 162 17.85 -41.45 -34.09
N ASN A 163 18.55 -40.46 -34.64
CA ASN A 163 19.77 -40.72 -35.42
C ASN A 163 20.86 -41.43 -34.60
N ARG A 164 21.00 -41.11 -33.31
CA ARG A 164 21.95 -41.81 -32.44
C ARG A 164 21.56 -43.26 -32.19
N TYR A 165 20.26 -43.55 -32.02
CA TYR A 165 19.78 -44.93 -31.90
C TYR A 165 19.99 -45.71 -33.21
N SER A 166 19.70 -45.11 -34.37
CA SER A 166 19.91 -45.76 -35.66
C SER A 166 21.38 -46.06 -35.94
N ALA A 167 22.28 -45.12 -35.63
CA ALA A 167 23.72 -45.33 -35.77
C ALA A 167 24.26 -46.37 -34.77
N TRP A 168 23.72 -46.41 -33.55
CA TRP A 168 24.14 -47.37 -32.53
C TRP A 168 23.70 -48.80 -32.85
N ASP A 169 22.49 -48.97 -33.41
CA ASP A 169 21.98 -50.27 -33.85
C ASP A 169 22.80 -50.82 -35.04
N GLU A 170 23.23 -49.94 -35.95
CA GLU A 170 24.11 -50.29 -37.06
C GLU A 170 25.51 -50.72 -36.57
N GLU A 171 26.09 -50.01 -35.60
CA GLU A 171 27.37 -50.38 -34.97
C GLU A 171 27.28 -51.71 -34.21
N LEU A 172 26.20 -51.97 -33.48
CA LEU A 172 26.00 -53.25 -32.79
C LEU A 172 25.92 -54.41 -33.79
N LYS A 173 25.16 -54.23 -34.87
CA LYS A 173 25.00 -55.26 -35.91
C LYS A 173 26.31 -55.58 -36.62
N GLU A 174 27.14 -54.56 -36.85
CA GLU A 174 28.48 -54.73 -37.42
C GLU A 174 29.39 -55.50 -36.44
N ARG A 175 29.37 -55.14 -35.15
CA ARG A 175 30.15 -55.85 -34.11
C ARG A 175 29.69 -57.30 -33.92
N GLU A 176 28.38 -57.56 -33.86
CA GLU A 176 27.86 -58.92 -33.78
C GLU A 176 28.25 -59.75 -35.01
N LYS A 177 28.23 -59.15 -36.20
CA LYS A 177 28.66 -59.82 -37.42
C LYS A 177 30.16 -60.16 -37.37
N ALA A 178 30.99 -59.22 -36.93
CA ALA A 178 32.43 -59.44 -36.77
C ALA A 178 32.74 -60.53 -35.72
N VAL A 179 32.02 -60.52 -34.59
CA VAL A 179 32.13 -61.56 -33.55
C VAL A 179 31.71 -62.91 -34.11
N ARG A 180 30.57 -63.00 -34.81
CA ARG A 180 30.09 -64.25 -35.42
C ARG A 180 31.04 -64.82 -36.48
N GLU A 181 31.68 -63.94 -37.27
CA GLU A 181 32.70 -64.36 -38.23
C GLU A 181 33.98 -64.87 -37.53
N ALA A 182 34.37 -64.25 -36.42
CA ALA A 182 35.49 -64.71 -35.60
C ALA A 182 35.18 -66.04 -34.89
N GLU A 183 34.00 -66.19 -34.30
CA GLU A 183 33.51 -67.43 -33.68
C GLU A 183 33.44 -68.58 -34.69
N LYS A 184 32.93 -68.32 -35.90
CA LYS A 184 32.90 -69.31 -36.99
C LYS A 184 34.31 -69.75 -37.43
N LYS A 185 35.29 -68.84 -37.43
CA LYS A 185 36.69 -69.18 -37.74
C LYS A 185 37.36 -69.99 -36.63
N LEU A 186 36.93 -69.79 -35.37
CA LEU A 186 37.51 -70.43 -34.19
C LEU A 186 36.74 -71.68 -33.73
N GLY A 187 35.61 -72.01 -34.36
CA GLY A 187 34.83 -73.23 -34.07
C GLY A 187 34.13 -73.20 -32.70
N ILE A 188 33.83 -72.02 -32.17
CA ILE A 188 33.21 -71.83 -30.85
C ILE A 188 31.69 -71.75 -31.05
N GLU A 189 30.93 -72.62 -30.38
CA GLU A 189 29.46 -72.54 -30.35
C GLU A 189 29.01 -71.43 -29.38
N ALA A 190 28.04 -70.60 -29.81
CA ALA A 190 27.57 -69.44 -29.07
C ALA A 190 26.94 -69.82 -27.70
N PRO A 191 27.22 -69.09 -26.61
CA PRO A 191 26.56 -69.31 -25.34
C PRO A 191 25.06 -68.99 -25.44
N GLN A 192 24.24 -69.79 -24.73
CA GLN A 192 22.77 -69.74 -24.81
C GLN A 192 22.21 -68.33 -24.56
N ARG A 193 21.27 -67.93 -25.43
CA ARG A 193 20.46 -66.72 -25.26
C ARG A 193 19.68 -66.80 -23.94
N TYR A 194 19.83 -65.80 -23.10
CA TYR A 194 18.96 -65.58 -21.94
C TYR A 194 17.74 -64.79 -22.42
N ASP A 195 16.64 -65.48 -22.76
CA ASP A 195 15.34 -64.85 -22.96
C ASP A 195 14.78 -64.51 -21.57
N GLY A 196 15.00 -63.26 -21.13
CA GLY A 196 14.31 -62.70 -19.99
C GLY A 196 12.85 -62.43 -20.35
N ASP A 197 11.98 -63.37 -20.00
CA ASP A 197 10.53 -63.22 -20.01
C ASP A 197 10.14 -62.06 -19.06
N ILE A 198 9.85 -60.89 -19.62
CA ILE A 198 9.19 -59.79 -18.90
C ILE A 198 7.70 -60.02 -19.10
N GLY A 199 7.11 -60.77 -18.17
CA GLY A 199 5.69 -61.06 -18.14
C GLY A 199 4.84 -59.79 -18.11
N ASP A 200 3.75 -59.84 -18.87
CA ASP A 200 2.65 -58.89 -18.83
C ASP A 200 2.06 -58.80 -17.41
N ASN A 201 2.06 -57.59 -16.84
CA ASN A 201 1.01 -57.02 -15.98
C ASN A 201 1.23 -55.52 -15.78
#